data_AF-A0A947ETV8-F1
#
_entry.id   AF-A0A947ETV8-F1
#
_cell.length_a   1.000
_cell.length_b   1.000
_cell.length_c   1.000
_cell.angle_alpha   90.00
_cell.angle_beta   90.00
_cell.angle_gamma   90.00
#
_symmetry.space_group_name_H-M   'P 1'
#
loop_
_entity.id
_entity.type
_entity.pdbx_description
1 polymer ?
#
loop_
_entity_poly.entity_id
_entity_poly.type
_entity_poly.pdbx_seq_one_letter_code
_entity_poly.pdbx_strand_id
1 'polypeptide(L)'
;MQSDKDISKQGLSDFSLEEKVGQFFMPAAFINDSEEEITQLEALIKNAHIGGICFFHSRASAATNYEGKKEVPYNKESYQTLKKLIARYQQAAKIPLLIAIDAEWGLAMRIENTPQYPYALTLGAIQG
;
A
#
# COMPACT_ATOMS: atom_id res chain seq x y z
N MET A 1 -1.26 -22.23 1.80
CA MET A 1 -2.04 -22.09 3.04
C MET A 1 -1.07 -22.31 4.21
N GLN A 2 -0.28 -21.30 4.55
CA GLN A 2 0.74 -21.39 5.60
C GLN A 2 0.96 -19.99 6.18
N SER A 3 1.05 -19.93 7.51
CA SER A 3 1.43 -18.79 8.34
C SER A 3 0.35 -17.73 8.63
N ASP A 4 -0.77 -18.17 9.21
CA ASP A 4 -1.26 -17.47 10.41
C ASP A 4 -0.17 -17.64 11.48
N LYS A 5 0.83 -16.75 11.47
CA LYS A 5 1.71 -16.63 12.63
C LYS A 5 0.85 -16.11 13.77
N ASP A 6 1.00 -16.78 14.89
CA ASP A 6 0.35 -16.66 16.20
C ASP A 6 0.46 -15.23 16.82
N ILE A 7 0.03 -14.17 16.11
CA ILE A 7 0.04 -12.77 16.57
C ILE A 7 -0.85 -12.60 17.80
N SER A 8 -1.84 -13.48 17.98
CA SER A 8 -2.76 -13.50 19.12
C SER A 8 -2.07 -13.72 20.48
N LYS A 9 -0.78 -14.08 20.53
CA LYS A 9 -0.07 -14.32 21.80
C LYS A 9 0.83 -13.17 22.27
N GLN A 10 1.18 -12.22 21.41
CA GLN A 10 1.83 -10.98 21.83
C GLN A 10 0.75 -9.91 21.97
N GLY A 11 0.28 -9.71 23.21
CA GLY A 11 -0.64 -8.63 23.51
C GLY A 11 0.02 -7.28 23.25
N LEU A 12 -0.79 -6.25 22.97
CA LEU A 12 -0.34 -4.85 22.95
C LEU A 12 0.44 -4.45 24.22
N SER A 13 0.34 -5.22 25.31
CA SER A 13 1.13 -5.04 26.54
C SER A 13 2.64 -5.09 26.30
N ASP A 14 3.11 -5.86 25.31
CA ASP A 14 4.52 -6.22 25.17
C ASP A 14 5.30 -5.23 24.28
N PHE A 15 4.60 -4.27 23.66
CA PHE A 15 5.22 -3.27 22.79
C PHE A 15 5.72 -2.07 23.59
N SER A 16 6.87 -1.55 23.15
CA SER A 16 7.34 -0.24 23.60
C SER A 16 6.32 0.84 23.23
N LEU A 17 6.40 2.01 23.88
CA LEU A 17 5.54 3.14 23.51
C LEU A 17 5.78 3.56 22.05
N GLU A 18 7.03 3.51 21.59
CA GLU A 18 7.41 3.83 20.21
C GLU A 18 6.81 2.84 19.20
N GLU A 19 6.86 1.54 19.49
CA GLU A 19 6.21 0.51 18.67
C GLU A 19 4.71 0.75 18.58
N LYS A 20 4.04 1.05 19.71
CA LYS A 20 2.60 1.36 19.73
C LYS A 20 2.25 2.58 18.91
N VAL A 21 3.04 3.65 19.04
CA VAL A 21 2.85 4.89 18.28
C VAL A 21 3.05 4.62 16.78
N GLY A 22 4.07 3.85 16.41
CA GLY A 22 4.34 3.44 15.03
C GLY A 22 3.15 2.74 14.35
N GLN A 23 2.39 1.95 15.10
CA GLN A 23 1.21 1.25 14.58
C GLN A 23 0.08 2.18 14.09
N PHE A 24 0.08 3.45 14.49
CA PHE A 24 -0.92 4.44 14.03
C PHE A 24 -0.54 5.16 12.73
N PHE A 25 0.66 4.91 12.19
CA PHE A 25 1.11 5.54 10.95
C PHE A 25 0.91 4.63 9.76
N MET A 26 0.51 5.25 8.64
CA MET A 26 0.30 4.60 7.35
C MET A 26 0.85 5.47 6.21
N PRO A 27 2.17 5.42 5.95
CA PRO A 27 2.78 6.14 4.82
C PRO A 27 2.28 5.61 3.48
N ALA A 28 2.33 6.48 2.46
CA ALA A 28 2.07 6.11 1.07
C ALA A 28 3.24 5.27 0.51
N ALA A 29 2.91 4.19 -0.17
CA ALA A 29 3.82 3.38 -0.98
C ALA A 29 3.43 3.52 -2.45
N PHE A 30 4.41 3.54 -3.36
CA PHE A 30 4.12 3.70 -4.78
C PHE A 30 4.66 2.52 -5.59
N ILE A 31 3.86 2.04 -6.53
CA ILE A 31 4.20 0.85 -7.33
C ILE A 31 5.36 1.12 -8.28
N ASN A 32 5.47 2.36 -8.75
CA ASN A 32 6.49 2.80 -9.68
C ASN A 32 7.60 3.62 -9.00
N ASP A 33 7.82 3.42 -7.69
CA ASP A 33 8.97 4.00 -6.99
C ASP A 33 10.28 3.32 -7.41
N SER A 34 11.37 4.07 -7.29
CA SER A 34 12.73 3.57 -7.45
C SER A 34 13.17 2.69 -6.28
N GLU A 35 14.23 1.88 -6.48
CA GLU A 35 14.80 1.06 -5.41
C GLU A 35 15.27 1.85 -4.18
N GLU A 36 15.71 3.09 -4.40
CA GLU A 36 16.10 3.99 -3.30
C GLU A 36 14.89 4.36 -2.44
N GLU A 37 13.79 4.78 -3.06
CA GLU A 37 12.54 5.12 -2.37
C GLU A 37 11.93 3.89 -1.67
N ILE A 38 11.97 2.73 -2.32
CA ILE A 38 11.54 1.45 -1.73
C ILE A 38 12.36 1.15 -0.48
N THR A 39 13.68 1.31 -0.53
CA THR A 39 14.57 1.06 0.61
C THR A 39 14.35 2.06 1.74
N GLN A 40 14.06 3.32 1.43
CA GLN A 40 13.69 4.33 2.43
C GLN A 40 12.39 3.95 3.16
N LEU A 41 11.38 3.47 2.43
CA LEU A 41 10.15 2.98 3.04
C LEU A 41 10.39 1.72 3.88
N GLU A 42 11.24 0.79 3.43
CA GLU A 42 11.64 -0.37 4.23
C GLU A 42 12.33 0.03 5.54
N ALA A 43 13.19 1.04 5.50
CA ALA A 43 13.84 1.58 6.69
C ALA A 43 12.80 2.17 7.66
N LEU A 44 11.80 2.88 7.15
CA LEU A 44 10.70 3.41 7.96
C LEU A 44 9.88 2.27 8.59
N ILE A 45 9.51 1.25 7.83
CA ILE A 45 8.81 0.05 8.33
C ILE A 45 9.58 -0.61 9.46
N LYS A 46 10.89 -0.82 9.27
CA LYS A 46 11.76 -1.50 10.25
C LYS A 46 12.00 -0.68 11.51
N ASN A 47 12.36 0.59 11.33
CA ASN A 47 12.90 1.43 12.41
C ASN A 47 11.81 2.23 13.14
N ALA A 48 10.72 2.59 12.46
CA ALA A 48 9.60 3.34 13.05
C ALA A 48 8.38 2.44 13.34
N HIS A 49 8.48 1.13 13.13
CA HIS A 49 7.44 0.15 13.48
C HIS A 49 6.07 0.49 12.91
N ILE A 50 6.05 0.90 11.65
CA ILE A 50 4.83 1.32 10.93
C ILE A 50 3.77 0.21 10.96
N GLY A 51 2.51 0.58 11.20
CA GLY A 51 1.39 -0.37 11.28
C GLY A 51 0.76 -0.72 9.93
N GLY A 52 0.88 0.14 8.92
CA GLY A 52 0.34 -0.14 7.60
C GLY A 52 0.96 0.69 6.50
N ILE A 53 0.63 0.37 5.25
CA ILE A 53 1.02 1.14 4.08
C ILE A 53 -0.17 1.26 3.12
N CYS A 54 -0.30 2.40 2.45
CA CYS A 54 -1.32 2.61 1.42
C CYS A 54 -0.67 2.73 0.04
N PHE A 55 -1.01 1.81 -0.86
CA PHE A 55 -0.47 1.77 -2.21
C PHE A 55 -1.14 2.77 -3.15
N PHE A 56 -0.31 3.50 -3.88
CA PHE A 56 -0.67 4.35 -5.00
C PHE A 56 0.08 3.90 -6.26
N HIS A 57 -0.38 4.37 -7.42
CA HIS A 57 0.24 4.01 -8.69
C HIS A 57 1.65 4.62 -8.83
N SER A 58 1.77 5.94 -8.66
CA SER A 58 3.03 6.68 -8.71
C SER A 58 2.92 7.97 -7.91
N ARG A 59 4.05 8.59 -7.57
CA ARG A 59 4.08 9.91 -6.92
C ARG A 59 3.37 10.97 -7.76
N ALA A 60 3.49 10.88 -9.08
CA ALA A 60 2.78 11.73 -10.05
C ALA A 60 1.27 11.46 -10.13
N SER A 61 0.76 10.36 -9.59
CA SER A 61 -0.68 10.06 -9.53
C SER A 61 -1.33 10.41 -8.18
N ALA A 62 -0.52 10.73 -7.16
CA ALA A 62 -1.04 11.14 -5.86
C ALA A 62 -1.52 12.60 -5.90
N ALA A 63 -2.51 12.91 -5.06
CA ALA A 63 -3.15 14.22 -4.99
C ALA A 63 -2.23 15.38 -4.56
N THR A 64 -0.95 15.11 -4.27
CA THR A 64 0.02 16.09 -3.77
C THR A 64 0.79 16.85 -4.87
N ASN A 65 0.39 16.75 -6.14
CA ASN A 65 1.04 17.44 -7.26
C ASN A 65 0.72 18.95 -7.33
N TYR A 66 1.01 19.71 -6.27
CA TYR A 66 1.00 21.17 -6.33
C TYR A 66 2.08 21.73 -7.28
N GLU A 67 3.06 20.92 -7.68
CA GLU A 67 4.23 21.31 -8.49
C GLU A 67 4.14 20.90 -9.98
N GLY A 68 2.96 21.02 -10.59
CA GLY A 68 2.78 20.85 -12.04
C GLY A 68 2.53 19.41 -12.52
N LYS A 69 2.18 19.29 -13.81
CA LYS A 69 1.86 18.00 -14.45
C LYS A 69 3.13 17.14 -14.58
N LYS A 70 3.34 16.22 -13.64
CA LYS A 70 4.34 15.14 -13.77
C LYS A 70 3.75 14.02 -14.63
N GLU A 71 4.56 13.44 -15.51
CA GLU A 71 4.14 12.30 -16.33
C GLU A 71 3.88 11.08 -15.45
N VAL A 72 2.75 10.42 -15.67
CA VAL A 72 2.38 9.20 -14.94
C VAL A 72 2.98 8.01 -15.70
N PRO A 73 3.92 7.26 -15.10
CA PRO A 73 4.60 6.17 -15.79
C PRO A 73 3.65 5.00 -16.05
N TYR A 74 3.65 4.47 -17.27
CA TYR A 74 2.89 3.26 -17.57
C TYR A 74 3.70 2.00 -17.25
N ASN A 75 3.12 1.08 -16.46
CA ASN A 75 3.75 -0.18 -16.09
C ASN A 75 2.81 -1.36 -16.29
N LYS A 76 3.01 -2.05 -17.42
CA LYS A 76 2.24 -3.25 -17.80
C LYS A 76 2.29 -4.37 -16.75
N GLU A 77 3.38 -4.45 -15.98
CA GLU A 77 3.61 -5.47 -14.95
C GLU A 77 3.23 -5.00 -13.53
N SER A 78 2.56 -3.86 -13.39
CA SER A 78 2.22 -3.24 -12.09
C SER A 78 1.55 -4.19 -11.11
N TYR A 79 0.73 -5.15 -11.57
CA TYR A 79 0.15 -6.18 -10.70
C TYR A 79 1.21 -7.10 -10.08
N GLN A 80 2.19 -7.54 -10.86
CA GLN A 80 3.30 -8.37 -10.36
C GLN A 80 4.24 -7.56 -9.49
N THR A 81 4.51 -6.30 -9.86
CA THR A 81 5.29 -5.37 -9.04
C THR A 81 4.64 -5.16 -7.67
N LEU A 82 3.32 -4.88 -7.62
CA LEU A 82 2.58 -4.75 -6.37
C LEU A 82 2.74 -6.00 -5.49
N LYS A 83 2.56 -7.20 -6.05
CA LYS A 83 2.72 -8.45 -5.29
C LYS A 83 4.14 -8.62 -4.72
N LYS A 84 5.16 -8.30 -5.52
CA LYS A 84 6.57 -8.36 -5.08
C LYS A 84 6.83 -7.36 -3.94
N LEU A 85 6.32 -6.13 -4.08
CA LEU A 85 6.45 -5.09 -3.07
C LEU A 85 5.74 -5.45 -1.77
N ILE A 86 4.50 -5.97 -1.83
CA ILE A 86 3.79 -6.45 -0.64
C ILE A 86 4.61 -7.51 0.07
N ALA A 87 5.12 -8.51 -0.65
CA ALA A 87 5.94 -9.56 -0.04
C ALA A 87 7.22 -9.00 0.60
N ARG A 88 7.90 -8.07 -0.07
CA ARG A 88 9.11 -7.40 0.41
C ARG A 88 8.86 -6.59 1.68
N TYR A 89 7.82 -5.76 1.69
CA TYR A 89 7.47 -4.94 2.86
C TYR A 89 6.97 -5.77 4.05
N GLN A 90 6.21 -6.84 3.79
CA GLN A 90 5.81 -7.77 4.85
C GLN A 90 7.00 -8.53 5.46
N GLN A 91 8.05 -8.82 4.69
CA GLN A 91 9.29 -9.39 5.21
C GLN A 91 10.10 -8.39 6.04
N ALA A 92 10.01 -7.10 5.72
CA ALA A 92 10.67 -6.04 6.47
C ALA A 92 10.00 -5.76 7.83
N ALA A 93 8.69 -6.02 7.95
CA ALA A 93 7.91 -5.69 9.13
C ALA A 93 8.00 -6.78 10.22
N LYS A 94 8.16 -6.33 11.47
CA LYS A 94 8.09 -7.22 12.66
C LYS A 94 6.66 -7.68 12.93
N ILE A 95 5.71 -6.77 12.77
CA ILE A 95 4.26 -6.98 12.90
C ILE A 95 3.68 -6.91 11.49
N PRO A 96 2.79 -7.83 11.08
CA PRO A 96 2.23 -7.78 9.72
C PRO A 96 1.55 -6.44 9.42
N LEU A 97 1.95 -5.84 8.31
CA LEU A 97 1.44 -4.55 7.87
C LEU A 97 -0.01 -4.68 7.41
N LEU A 98 -0.85 -3.73 7.79
CA LEU A 98 -2.10 -3.47 7.10
C LEU A 98 -1.78 -2.93 5.69
N ILE A 99 -2.24 -3.63 4.65
CA ILE A 99 -2.05 -3.22 3.26
C ILE A 99 -3.35 -2.60 2.75
N ALA A 100 -3.29 -1.33 2.38
CA ALA A 100 -4.41 -0.58 1.81
C ALA A 100 -4.11 -0.16 0.36
N ILE A 101 -5.17 0.10 -0.40
CA ILE A 101 -5.12 0.64 -1.77
C ILE A 101 -6.47 1.28 -2.09
N ASP A 102 -6.47 2.40 -2.82
CA ASP A 102 -7.73 2.96 -3.34
C ASP A 102 -8.18 2.15 -4.56
N ALA A 103 -9.31 1.46 -4.44
CA ALA A 103 -9.87 0.58 -5.47
C ALA A 103 -11.36 0.86 -5.73
N GLU A 104 -11.75 2.14 -5.70
CA GLU A 104 -13.16 2.59 -5.73
C GLU A 104 -13.93 2.18 -6.99
N TRP A 105 -13.23 1.96 -8.09
CA TRP A 105 -13.78 1.49 -9.37
C TRP A 105 -13.02 0.26 -9.90
N GLY A 106 -12.53 -0.54 -8.95
CA GLY A 106 -11.70 -1.70 -9.22
C GLY A 106 -10.21 -1.41 -9.13
N LEU A 107 -9.44 -2.46 -9.31
CA LEU A 107 -7.98 -2.42 -9.19
C LEU A 107 -7.34 -1.55 -10.28
N ALA A 108 -8.06 -1.33 -11.39
CA ALA A 108 -7.70 -0.43 -12.48
C ALA A 108 -7.45 1.02 -12.03
N MET A 109 -7.95 1.41 -10.85
CA MET A 109 -7.67 2.73 -10.26
C MET A 109 -6.19 2.98 -10.01
N ARG A 110 -5.42 1.91 -9.76
CA ARG A 110 -4.01 2.00 -9.40
C ARG A 110 -3.12 1.03 -10.19
N ILE A 111 -3.68 -0.03 -10.78
CA ILE A 111 -2.96 -1.13 -11.43
C ILE A 111 -3.36 -1.29 -12.89
N GLU A 112 -2.35 -1.35 -13.77
CA GLU A 112 -2.54 -1.54 -15.20
C GLU A 112 -3.04 -2.93 -15.56
N ASN A 113 -3.81 -3.02 -16.64
CA ASN A 113 -4.33 -4.28 -17.21
C ASN A 113 -5.16 -5.11 -16.23
N THR A 114 -5.93 -4.45 -15.36
CA THR A 114 -6.87 -5.10 -14.45
C THR A 114 -8.31 -4.68 -14.75
N PRO A 115 -9.32 -5.46 -14.36
CA PRO A 115 -10.72 -5.09 -14.61
C PRO A 115 -11.09 -3.75 -13.98
N GLN A 116 -11.73 -2.90 -14.79
CA GLN A 116 -12.35 -1.65 -14.35
C GLN A 116 -13.85 -1.88 -14.18
N TYR A 117 -14.36 -1.52 -13.01
CA TYR A 117 -15.79 -1.54 -12.72
C TYR A 117 -16.41 -0.14 -12.93
N PRO A 118 -17.73 -0.05 -13.12
CA PRO A 118 -18.43 1.24 -13.17
C PRO A 118 -18.23 2.02 -11.86
N TYR A 119 -18.18 3.35 -11.96
CA TYR A 119 -18.14 4.20 -10.78
C TYR A 119 -19.36 3.98 -9.88
N ALA A 120 -19.23 4.28 -8.59
CA ALA A 120 -20.29 4.09 -7.59
C ALA A 120 -21.63 4.74 -8.00
N LEU A 121 -21.59 5.92 -8.63
CA LEU A 121 -22.80 6.59 -9.15
C LEU A 121 -23.48 5.77 -10.25
N THR A 122 -22.71 5.19 -11.17
CA THR A 122 -23.23 4.35 -12.25
C THR A 122 -23.81 3.05 -11.69
N LEU A 123 -23.16 2.44 -10.70
CA LEU A 123 -23.68 1.25 -10.02
C LEU A 123 -25.04 1.52 -9.37
N GLY A 124 -25.21 2.69 -8.75
CA GLY A 124 -26.49 3.10 -8.16
C GLY A 124 -27.61 3.37 -9.16
N ALA A 125 -27.28 3.61 -10.44
CA ALA A 125 -28.25 3.87 -11.49
C ALA A 125 -28.72 2.61 -12.24
N ILE A 126 -28.19 1.43 -11.91
CA ILE A 126 -28.58 0.16 -12.54
C ILE A 126 -30.03 -0.17 -12.14
N GLN A 127 -30.91 -0.29 -13.12
CA GLN A 127 -32.25 -0.85 -12.94
C GLN A 127 -32.16 -2.37 -13.02
N GLY A 128 -32.61 -3.06 -11.96
CA GLY A 128 -32.69 -4.52 -11.87
C GLY A 128 -34.06 -5.06 -12.27
#